data_AF-A0A3D5L717-F1
#
_entry.id   AF-A0A3D5L717-F1
#
_cell.length_a   1.000
_cell.length_b   1.000
_cell.length_c   1.000
_cell.angle_alpha   90.00
_cell.angle_beta   90.00
_cell.angle_gamma   90.00
#
_symmetry.space_group_name_H-M   'P 1'
#
loop_
_entity.id
_entity.type
_entity.pdbx_description
1 polymer ?
#
loop_
_entity_poly.entity_id
_entity_poly.type
_entity_poly.pdbx_seq_one_letter_code
_entity_poly.pdbx_strand_id
1 'polypeptide(L)' 'MRELDNNAHSVFLLYYHLILVVKYRKKVLNDPISDRAREIFEYIAPKYHITLEEWNHDEDHVHIMFRAHP' A
#
# COMPACT_ATOMS: atom_id res chain seq x y z
N MET A 1 -4.44 10.54 21.22
CA MET A 1 -3.18 11.07 20.68
C MET A 1 -2.70 10.08 19.63
N ARG A 2 -2.33 10.52 18.43
CA ARG A 2 -1.83 9.58 17.39
C ARG A 2 -0.41 9.15 17.77
N GLU A 3 -0.12 7.85 17.63
CA GLU A 3 1.22 7.30 17.81
C GLU A 3 2.12 7.75 16.66
N LEU A 4 3.33 8.22 16.96
CA LEU A 4 4.29 8.76 15.98
C LEU A 4 5.50 7.81 15.90
N ASP A 5 5.98 7.58 14.68
CA ASP A 5 7.19 6.82 14.43
C ASP A 5 8.43 7.70 14.62
N ASN A 6 9.55 7.08 14.96
CA ASN A 6 10.81 7.80 15.23
C ASN A 6 12.00 7.05 14.64
N ASN A 7 13.00 7.80 14.17
CA ASN A 7 14.35 7.30 13.88
C ASN A 7 15.38 8.10 14.70
N ALA A 8 16.68 7.93 14.43
CA ALA A 8 17.74 8.58 15.20
C ALA A 8 17.62 10.13 15.27
N HIS A 9 17.04 10.77 14.23
CA HIS A 9 17.03 12.22 14.08
C HIS A 9 15.68 12.78 13.58
N SER A 10 14.61 12.00 13.59
CA SER A 10 13.31 12.41 13.06
C SER A 10 12.15 11.75 13.81
N VAL A 11 11.10 12.53 14.03
CA VAL A 11 9.77 12.08 14.46
C VAL A 11 8.84 12.27 13.28
N PHE A 12 8.14 11.23 12.84
CA PHE A 12 7.37 11.27 11.61
C PHE A 12 6.11 10.40 11.68
N LEU A 13 5.18 10.69 10.77
CA LEU A 13 3.99 9.88 10.53
C LEU A 13 3.55 10.13 9.09
N LEU A 14 4.16 9.41 8.15
CA LEU A 14 3.98 9.64 6.72
C LEU A 14 3.01 8.61 6.14
N TYR A 15 1.79 9.05 5.84
CA TYR A 15 0.79 8.25 5.15
C TYR A 15 0.73 8.62 3.67
N TYR A 16 0.65 7.62 2.81
CA TYR A 16 0.54 7.77 1.37
C TYR A 16 -0.69 7.02 0.86
N HIS A 17 -1.48 7.69 0.02
CA HIS A 17 -2.56 7.08 -0.74
C HIS A 17 -2.10 6.86 -2.18
N LEU A 18 -1.80 5.61 -2.52
CA LEU A 18 -1.35 5.20 -3.84
C LEU A 18 -2.48 4.50 -4.58
N ILE A 19 -2.73 4.94 -5.82
CA ILE A 19 -3.69 4.31 -6.72
C ILE A 19 -2.92 3.76 -7.93
N LEU A 20 -3.05 2.47 -8.17
CA LEU A 20 -2.47 1.80 -9.34
C LEU A 20 -3.59 1.28 -10.23
N VAL A 21 -3.51 1.62 -11.52
CA VAL A 21 -4.52 1.29 -12.51
C VAL A 21 -4.02 0.18 -13.43
N VAL A 22 -4.89 -0.77 -13.75
CA VAL A 22 -4.57 -1.85 -14.69
C VAL A 22 -4.29 -1.27 -16.08
N LYS A 23 -3.35 -1.87 -16.81
CA LYS A 23 -3.05 -1.49 -18.20
C LYS A 23 -4.33 -1.46 -19.04
N TYR A 24 -4.58 -0.31 -19.68
CA TYR A 24 -5.80 0.00 -20.45
C TYR A 24 -7.11 0.00 -19.65
N ARG A 25 -7.07 0.13 -18.32
CA ARG A 25 -8.26 0.09 -17.45
C ARG A 25 -9.14 -1.13 -17.69
N LYS A 26 -8.50 -2.28 -17.96
CA LYS A 26 -9.23 -3.53 -18.14
C LYS A 26 -9.82 -3.94 -16.79
N LYS A 27 -11.11 -4.28 -16.81
CA LYS A 27 -11.90 -4.78 -15.67
C LYS A 27 -11.57 -6.24 -15.37
N VAL A 28 -10.36 -6.50 -14.88
CA VAL A 28 -9.81 -7.85 -14.67
C VAL A 28 -9.48 -8.14 -13.22
N LEU A 29 -9.52 -7.13 -12.34
CA LEU A 29 -9.35 -7.36 -10.92
C LEU A 29 -10.64 -7.96 -10.36
N ASN A 30 -10.46 -9.03 -9.60
CA ASN A 30 -11.46 -9.68 -8.77
C ASN A 30 -10.77 -10.07 -7.46
N ASP A 31 -11.53 -10.57 -6.49
CA ASP A 31 -10.99 -10.82 -5.15
C ASP A 31 -9.75 -11.74 -5.17
N PRO A 32 -9.74 -12.90 -5.87
CA PRO A 32 -8.55 -13.76 -5.92
C PRO A 32 -7.30 -13.08 -6.53
N ILE A 33 -7.47 -12.29 -7.60
CA ILE A 33 -6.36 -11.58 -8.25
C ILE A 33 -5.86 -10.45 -7.34
N SER A 34 -6.77 -9.72 -6.70
CA SER A 34 -6.46 -8.64 -5.78
C SER A 34 -5.75 -9.15 -4.52
N ASP A 35 -6.23 -10.25 -3.93
CA ASP A 35 -5.60 -10.90 -2.79
C ASP A 35 -4.18 -11.33 -3.12
N ARG A 36 -3.97 -11.92 -4.31
CA ARG A 36 -2.62 -12.28 -4.75
C ARG A 36 -1.72 -11.05 -4.95
N ALA A 37 -2.25 -9.95 -5.46
CA ALA A 37 -1.51 -8.70 -5.61
C ALA A 37 -1.15 -8.11 -4.22
N ARG A 38 -2.07 -8.16 -3.25
CA ARG A 38 -1.81 -7.76 -1.86
C ARG A 38 -0.68 -8.58 -1.24
N GLU A 39 -0.74 -9.92 -1.34
CA GLU A 39 0.31 -10.81 -0.82
C GLU A 39 1.70 -10.46 -1.38
N ILE A 40 1.78 -10.17 -2.68
CA ILE A 40 3.03 -9.75 -3.32
C ILE A 40 3.48 -8.40 -2.80
N PHE A 41 2.55 -7.44 -2.62
CA PHE A 41 2.86 -6.14 -2.05
C PHE A 41 3.41 -6.26 -0.63
N GLU A 42 2.74 -7.00 0.25
CA GLU A 42 3.15 -7.26 1.64
C GLU A 42 4.49 -7.99 1.72
N TYR A 43 4.77 -8.90 0.78
CA TYR A 43 6.07 -9.57 0.69
C TYR A 43 7.21 -8.60 0.35
N ILE A 44 6.94 -7.58 -0.47
CA ILE A 44 7.95 -6.61 -0.94
C ILE A 44 8.12 -5.45 0.06
N ALA A 45 7.03 -5.01 0.70
CA ALA A 45 6.96 -3.82 1.53
C ALA A 45 8.05 -3.72 2.62
N PRO A 46 8.41 -4.78 3.38
CA PRO A 46 9.45 -4.71 4.40
C PRO A 46 10.82 -4.31 3.86
N LYS A 47 11.13 -4.65 2.59
CA LYS A 47 12.42 -4.28 1.96
C LYS A 47 12.57 -2.77 1.74
N TYR A 48 11.44 -2.04 1.76
CA TYR A 48 11.38 -0.60 1.56
C TYR A 48 10.95 0.16 2.82
N HIS A 49 10.90 -0.51 3.98
CA HIS A 49 10.40 0.06 5.22
C HIS A 49 8.98 0.63 5.07
N ILE A 50 8.15 -0.10 4.31
CA ILE A 50 6.74 0.22 4.09
C ILE A 50 5.88 -0.69 4.97
N THR A 51 4.88 -0.09 5.61
CA THR A 51 3.83 -0.79 6.36
C THR A 51 2.50 -0.57 5.65
N LEU A 52 1.86 -1.66 5.22
CA LEU A 52 0.52 -1.61 4.62
C LEU A 52 -0.51 -1.32 5.71
N GLU A 53 -1.37 -0.33 5.47
CA GLU A 53 -2.44 0.07 6.40
C GLU A 53 -3.81 -0.36 5.88
N GLU A 54 -4.09 -0.09 4.60
CA GLU A 54 -5.34 -0.51 3.95
C GLU A 54 -5.08 -0.94 2.50
N TRP A 55 -5.77 -1.98 2.07
CA TRP A 55 -5.79 -2.48 0.70
C TRP A 55 -7.23 -2.64 0.23
N ASN A 56 -7.61 -1.91 -0.81
CA ASN A 56 -8.92 -2.01 -1.44
C ASN A 56 -8.75 -2.10 -2.95
N HIS A 57 -9.73 -2.69 -3.64
CA HIS A 57 -9.72 -2.75 -5.10
C HIS A 57 -11.12 -2.53 -5.67
N ASP A 58 -11.12 -2.09 -6.92
CA ASP A 58 -12.27 -2.12 -7.83
C ASP A 58 -11.92 -3.05 -9.00
N GLU A 59 -12.72 -3.07 -10.06
CA GLU A 59 -12.52 -3.96 -11.21
C GLU A 59 -11.25 -3.63 -12.04
N ASP A 60 -10.76 -2.39 -12.02
CA ASP A 60 -9.68 -1.91 -12.89
C ASP A 60 -8.54 -1.15 -12.18
N HIS A 61 -8.60 -0.97 -10.86
CA HIS A 61 -7.56 -0.33 -10.07
C HIS A 61 -7.52 -0.83 -8.61
N VAL A 62 -6.39 -0.59 -7.95
CA VAL A 62 -6.20 -0.85 -6.52
C VAL A 62 -5.87 0.45 -5.79
N HIS A 63 -6.42 0.60 -4.59
CA HIS A 63 -6.12 1.66 -3.63
C HIS A 63 -5.30 1.08 -2.49
N ILE A 64 -4.16 1.71 -2.23
CA ILE A 64 -3.19 1.29 -1.23
C ILE A 64 -2.97 2.47 -0.29
N MET A 65 -3.31 2.31 0.98
CA MET A 65 -2.88 3.21 2.04
C MET A 65 -1.70 2.55 2.74
N PHE A 66 -0.57 3.24 2.82
CA PHE A 66 0.61 2.73 3.52
C PHE A 66 1.35 3.82 4.26
N ARG A 67 2.11 3.41 5.29
CA ARG A 67 3.12 4.24 5.95
C ARG A 67 4.51 3.89 5.45
N ALA A 68 5.39 4.88 5.43
CA ALA A 68 6.79 4.70 5.09
C ALA A 68 7.71 5.55 5.95
N HIS A 69 8.98 5.15 5.98
CA HIS A 69 10.04 5.94 6.61
C HIS A 69 10.53 7.03 5.62
N PRO A 70 10.92 8.22 6.12
CA PRO A 70 11.55 9.26 5.32
C PRO A 70 12.95 8.87 4.82
#